data_AF-W6JM44-F1
#
_entry.id   AF-W6JM44-F1
#
_cell.length_a   1.000
_cell.length_b   1.000
_cell.length_c   1.000
_cell.angle_alpha   90.00
_cell.angle_beta   90.00
_cell.angle_gamma   90.00
#
_symmetry.space_group_name_H-M   'P 1'
#
loop_
_entity.id
_entity.type
_entity.pdbx_description
1 polymer ?
#
loop_
_entity_poly.entity_id
_entity_poly.type
_entity_poly.pdbx_seq_one_letter_code
_entity_poly.pdbx_strand_id
1 'polypeptide(L)' 'VAAIARSDFSLIGTWRDKIRVNQDEVKKYVAGEYKNNAGGISDSFGKFNIKKDVINLCPTRCMWMEGDELKIDDAECT' A
#
# COMPACT_ATOMS: atom_id res chain seq x y z
N VAL A 1 -10.68 -17.30 7.32
CA VAL A 1 -10.83 -17.46 8.79
C VAL A 1 -10.03 -16.35 9.46
N ALA A 2 -10.61 -15.57 10.37
CA ALA A 2 -9.92 -14.46 11.04
C ALA A 2 -9.05 -14.98 12.19
N ALA A 3 -7.78 -15.29 11.92
CA ALA A 3 -6.86 -15.89 12.89
C ALA A 3 -6.73 -15.05 14.17
N ILE A 4 -6.53 -13.73 14.01
CA ILE A 4 -6.31 -12.76 15.10
C ILE A 4 -7.43 -12.73 16.15
N ALA A 5 -8.68 -12.91 15.72
CA ALA A 5 -9.85 -12.66 16.58
C ALA A 5 -10.50 -13.95 17.11
N ARG A 6 -10.04 -15.13 16.68
CA ARG A 6 -10.77 -16.40 16.87
C ARG A 6 -9.88 -17.57 17.29
N SER A 7 -8.70 -17.29 17.86
CA SER A 7 -7.80 -18.30 18.39
C SER A 7 -7.23 -17.84 19.74
N ASP A 8 -7.04 -18.78 20.66
CA ASP A 8 -6.38 -18.54 21.94
C ASP A 8 -4.91 -18.12 21.73
N PHE A 9 -4.30 -18.56 20.63
CA PHE A 9 -2.94 -18.20 20.22
C PHE A 9 -2.83 -18.11 18.69
N SER A 10 -2.50 -16.91 18.18
CA SER A 10 -2.36 -16.63 16.75
C SER A 10 -0.91 -16.56 16.31
N LEU A 11 -0.56 -17.30 15.26
CA LEU A 11 0.70 -17.15 14.54
C LEU A 11 0.44 -16.50 13.18
N ILE A 12 0.90 -15.26 13.01
CA ILE A 12 0.68 -14.45 11.80
C ILE A 12 2.04 -14.04 11.26
N GLY A 13 2.34 -14.48 10.04
CA GLY A 13 3.61 -14.18 9.38
C GLY A 13 3.72 -12.69 9.04
N THR A 14 4.96 -12.20 9.09
CA THR A 14 5.37 -10.87 8.62
C THR A 14 6.76 -10.98 7.99
N TRP A 15 7.29 -9.86 7.48
CA TRP A 15 8.65 -9.72 6.97
C TRP A 15 9.48 -8.78 7.87
N ARG A 16 10.79 -8.69 7.61
CA ARG A 16 11.71 -7.79 8.36
C ARG A 16 12.67 -7.02 7.43
N ASP A 17 12.67 -7.34 6.15
CA ASP A 17 13.42 -6.65 5.11
C ASP A 17 12.60 -5.52 4.48
N LYS A 18 13.16 -4.89 3.43
CA LYS A 18 12.56 -3.74 2.76
C LYS A 18 11.41 -4.15 1.85
N ILE A 19 10.37 -3.34 1.79
CA ILE A 19 9.30 -3.47 0.80
C ILE A 19 9.89 -3.26 -0.60
N ARG A 20 9.59 -4.20 -1.50
CA ARG A 20 10.07 -4.16 -2.88
C ARG A 20 9.15 -3.26 -3.71
N VAL A 21 9.71 -2.17 -4.23
CA VAL A 21 8.97 -1.20 -5.05
C VAL A 21 9.44 -1.28 -6.50
N ASN A 22 8.50 -1.56 -7.42
CA ASN A 22 8.73 -1.43 -8.85
C ASN A 22 8.15 -0.10 -9.35
N GLN A 23 9.04 0.86 -9.64
CA GLN A 23 8.63 2.22 -10.02
C GLN A 23 7.87 2.28 -11.35
N ASP A 24 8.16 1.38 -12.29
CA ASP A 24 7.45 1.35 -13.58
C ASP A 24 5.97 0.97 -13.39
N GLU A 25 5.71 0.04 -12.47
CA GLU A 25 4.35 -0.38 -12.15
C GLU A 25 3.61 0.68 -11.31
N VAL A 26 4.31 1.39 -10.41
CA VAL A 26 3.74 2.52 -9.68
C VAL A 26 3.24 3.60 -10.65
N LYS A 27 4.01 3.91 -11.69
CA LYS A 27 3.60 4.87 -12.73
C LYS A 27 2.34 4.44 -13.46
N LYS A 28 2.20 3.14 -13.78
CA LYS A 28 0.97 2.59 -14.39
C LYS A 28 -0.25 2.70 -13.47
N TYR A 29 -0.07 2.52 -12.15
CA TYR A 29 -1.13 2.80 -11.18
C TYR A 29 -1.55 4.28 -11.21
N VAL A 30 -0.58 5.20 -11.18
CA VAL A 30 -0.85 6.65 -11.23
C VAL A 30 -1.50 7.06 -12.57
N ALA A 31 -1.12 6.43 -13.68
CA ALA A 31 -1.73 6.63 -14.99
C ALA A 31 -3.16 6.04 -15.11
N GLY A 32 -3.56 5.18 -14.16
CA GLY A 32 -4.87 4.55 -14.13
C GLY A 32 -5.00 3.31 -15.02
N GLU A 33 -3.89 2.69 -15.42
CA GLU A 33 -3.89 1.42 -16.16
C GLU A 33 -4.33 0.25 -15.27
N TYR A 34 -4.11 0.36 -13.96
CA TYR A 34 -4.51 -0.63 -12.97
C TYR A 34 -5.70 -0.17 -12.12
N LYS A 35 -6.56 -1.14 -11.77
CA LYS A 35 -7.66 -0.92 -10.83
C LYS A 35 -7.15 -0.83 -9.40
N ASN A 36 -7.74 0.06 -8.61
CA ASN A 36 -7.44 0.23 -7.20
C ASN A 36 -7.68 -1.06 -6.42
N ASN A 37 -6.72 -1.43 -5.57
CA ASN A 37 -6.83 -2.59 -4.70
C ASN A 37 -7.24 -3.88 -5.46
N ALA A 38 -6.67 -4.10 -6.64
CA ALA A 38 -7.00 -5.19 -7.57
C ALA A 38 -8.51 -5.27 -7.94
N GLY A 39 -9.22 -4.13 -7.93
CA GLY A 39 -10.66 -4.06 -8.18
C GLY A 39 -11.53 -4.23 -6.93
N GLY A 40 -10.93 -4.30 -5.74
CA GLY A 40 -11.65 -4.34 -4.47
C GLY A 40 -12.32 -3.01 -4.10
N ILE A 41 -11.97 -1.91 -4.79
CA ILE A 41 -12.62 -0.61 -4.68
C ILE A 41 -13.35 -0.33 -6.00
N SER A 42 -14.64 -0.01 -5.90
CA SER A 42 -15.48 0.31 -7.06
C SER A 42 -15.01 1.58 -7.78
N ASP A 43 -15.14 1.58 -9.11
CA ASP A 43 -14.81 2.73 -9.98
C ASP A 43 -15.64 3.99 -9.63
N SER A 44 -16.77 3.82 -8.93
CA SER A 44 -17.61 4.92 -8.42
C SER A 44 -16.91 5.81 -7.38
N PHE A 45 -15.82 5.36 -6.76
CA PHE A 45 -15.07 6.14 -5.77
C PHE A 45 -14.08 7.14 -6.39
N GLY A 46 -14.02 7.18 -7.72
CA GLY A 46 -13.17 8.08 -8.49
C GLY A 46 -11.86 7.43 -8.94
N LYS A 47 -11.07 8.20 -9.68
CA LYS A 47 -9.75 7.76 -10.17
C LYS A 47 -8.77 7.60 -9.00
N PHE A 48 -7.84 6.67 -9.16
CA PHE A 48 -6.73 6.48 -8.22
C PHE A 48 -5.98 7.79 -7.98
N ASN A 49 -5.68 8.06 -6.72
CA ASN A 49 -4.77 9.13 -6.33
C ASN A 49 -3.80 8.60 -5.28
N ILE A 50 -2.54 8.38 -5.66
CA ILE A 50 -1.51 7.82 -4.77
C ILE A 50 -1.33 8.60 -3.46
N LYS A 51 -1.53 9.91 -3.49
CA LYS A 51 -1.42 10.75 -2.28
C LYS A 51 -2.58 10.50 -1.33
N LYS A 52 -3.81 10.51 -1.84
CA LYS A 52 -5.03 10.34 -1.04
C LYS A 52 -5.20 8.88 -0.58
N ASP A 53 -4.97 7.93 -1.47
CA ASP A 53 -5.37 6.54 -1.30
C ASP A 53 -4.25 5.64 -0.75
N VAL A 54 -3.01 6.13 -0.69
CA VAL A 54 -1.87 5.39 -0.12
C VAL A 54 -1.12 6.24 0.90
N ILE A 55 -0.49 7.34 0.48
CA ILE A 55 0.46 8.10 1.32
C ILE A 55 -0.24 8.68 2.56
N ASN A 56 -1.40 9.31 2.41
CA ASN A 56 -2.14 9.89 3.52
C ASN A 56 -2.77 8.85 4.46
N LEU A 57 -2.88 7.60 4.01
CA LEU A 57 -3.46 6.49 4.78
C LEU A 57 -2.39 5.61 5.44
N CYS A 58 -1.11 5.80 5.09
CA CYS A 58 0.00 5.16 5.79
C CYS A 58 -0.03 5.53 7.28
N PRO A 59 -0.19 4.58 8.21
CA PRO A 59 -0.39 4.88 9.64
C PRO A 59 0.78 5.66 10.26
N THR A 60 2.00 5.29 9.89
CA THR A 60 3.25 5.92 10.37
C THR A 60 3.73 7.07 9.48
N ARG A 61 3.06 7.29 8.34
CA ARG A 61 3.43 8.30 7.34
C ARG A 61 4.87 8.18 6.83
N CYS A 62 5.40 6.96 6.77
CA CYS A 62 6.75 6.65 6.29
C CYS A 62 6.89 6.64 4.75
N MET A 63 5.83 6.96 4.00
CA MET A 63 5.81 6.94 2.53
C MET A 63 5.72 8.35 1.96
N TRP A 64 6.43 8.62 0.86
CA TRP A 64 6.32 9.89 0.13
C TRP A 64 6.66 9.73 -1.35
N MET A 65 6.28 10.73 -2.15
CA MET A 65 6.72 10.85 -3.55
C MET A 65 7.93 11.79 -3.62
N GLU A 66 8.99 11.34 -4.27
CA GLU A 66 10.13 12.17 -4.67
C GLU A 66 10.12 12.28 -6.19
N GLY A 67 9.51 13.36 -6.70
CA GLY A 67 9.16 13.46 -8.12
C GLY A 67 8.16 12.37 -8.51
N ASP A 68 8.57 11.48 -9.43
CA ASP A 68 7.75 10.36 -9.92
C ASP A 68 8.08 9.03 -9.24
N GLU A 69 8.95 9.02 -8.22
CA GLU A 69 9.33 7.80 -7.49
C GLU A 69 8.64 7.73 -6.12
N LEU A 70 8.09 6.56 -5.81
CA LEU A 70 7.58 6.25 -4.48
C LEU A 70 8.73 5.81 -3.58
N LYS A 71 8.90 6.47 -2.44
CA LYS A 71 9.87 6.13 -1.40
C LYS A 71 9.14 5.67 -0.14
N ILE A 72 9.78 4.74 0.57
CA ILE A 72 9.30 4.16 1.82
C ILE A 72 10.48 4.12 2.79
N ASP A 73 10.27 4.62 4.01
CA ASP A 73 11.18 4.38 5.12
C ASP A 73 10.75 3.10 5.86
N ASP A 74 11.34 1.97 5.47
CA ASP A 74 11.01 0.66 6.03
C ASP A 74 11.29 0.55 7.54
N ALA A 75 12.18 1.38 8.10
CA ALA A 75 12.48 1.36 9.53
C ALA A 75 11.29 1.83 10.38
N GLU A 76 10.44 2.69 9.80
CA GLU A 76 9.26 3.26 10.43
C GLU A 76 7.95 2.59 9.94
N CYS A 77 8.03 1.45 9.23
CA CYS A 77 6.87 0.73 8.71
C CYS A 77 6.33 -0.28 9.74
N THR A 78 5.01 -0.26 9.98
CA THR A 78 4.30 -1.16 10.93
C THR A 78 3.07 -1.80 10.32
#